data_AF-A0A2A2S822-F1
#
_entry.id   AF-A0A2A2S822-F1
#
_cell.length_a   1.000
_cell.length_b   1.000
_cell.length_c   1.000
_cell.angle_alpha   90.00
_cell.angle_beta   90.00
_cell.angle_gamma   90.00
#
_symmetry.space_group_name_H-M   'P 1'
#
loop_
_entity.id
_entity.type
_entity.pdbx_description
1 polymer ?
#
loop_
_entity_poly.entity_id
_entity_poly.type
_entity_poly.pdbx_seq_one_letter_code
_entity_poly.pdbx_strand_id
1 'polypeptide(L)'
;MEIAKKTKVRLISFSGTTTPKKSTEPQNNYWKLIGQKGEIINGERFNERVLVLFDKDLDQFGVANHNPIINSLWILPSDLELQDT
;
A
#
# COMPACT_ATOMS: atom_id res chain seq x y z
N MET A 1 -5.23 -14.97 -4.17
CA MET A 1 -5.73 -13.75 -4.84
C MET A 1 -5.14 -13.70 -6.23
N GLU A 2 -5.98 -13.67 -7.26
CA GLU A 2 -5.52 -13.36 -8.61
C GLU A 2 -5.25 -11.86 -8.65
N ILE A 3 -3.98 -11.50 -8.87
CA ILE A 3 -3.54 -10.11 -8.82
C ILE A 3 -3.50 -9.61 -10.25
N ALA A 4 -4.56 -8.91 -10.65
CA ALA A 4 -4.62 -8.26 -11.94
C ALA A 4 -4.34 -6.76 -11.80
N LYS A 5 -3.86 -6.14 -12.89
CA LYS A 5 -3.88 -4.69 -13.00
C LYS A 5 -5.33 -4.20 -12.93
N LYS A 6 -5.54 -2.99 -12.38
CA LYS A 6 -6.85 -2.36 -12.15
C LYS A 6 -7.70 -3.02 -11.05
N THR A 7 -7.17 -3.99 -10.32
CA THR A 7 -7.85 -4.54 -9.15
C THR A 7 -7.91 -3.48 -8.05
N LYS A 8 -9.14 -3.19 -7.57
CA LYS A 8 -9.37 -2.32 -6.41
C LYS A 8 -9.10 -3.08 -5.12
N VAL A 9 -8.37 -2.44 -4.22
CA VAL A 9 -7.89 -3.04 -2.98
C VAL A 9 -8.00 -2.08 -1.81
N ARG A 10 -8.02 -2.64 -0.59
CA ARG A 10 -7.82 -1.90 0.65
C ARG A 10 -6.62 -2.46 1.40
N LEU A 11 -5.80 -1.59 1.98
CA LEU A 11 -4.68 -1.99 2.83
C LEU A 11 -5.21 -2.45 4.20
N ILE A 12 -4.90 -3.68 4.61
CA ILE A 12 -5.36 -4.26 5.89
C ILE A 12 -4.23 -4.41 6.92
N SER A 13 -2.99 -4.53 6.46
CA SER A 13 -1.78 -4.54 7.27
C SER A 13 -0.64 -3.92 6.49
N PHE A 14 0.53 -3.74 7.12
CA PHE A 14 1.73 -3.35 6.40
C PHE A 14 2.91 -4.18 6.91
N SER A 15 3.59 -4.87 5.99
CA SER A 15 4.67 -5.81 6.33
C SER A 15 4.21 -6.89 7.33
N GLY A 16 2.97 -7.36 7.18
CA GLY A 16 2.40 -8.44 7.99
C GLY A 16 1.94 -8.05 9.38
N THR A 17 1.96 -6.77 9.75
CA THR A 17 1.47 -6.30 11.06
C THR A 17 0.47 -5.15 10.92
N THR A 18 -0.42 -5.00 11.90
CA THR A 18 -1.39 -3.88 11.96
C THR A 18 -0.86 -2.69 12.78
N THR A 19 0.29 -2.86 13.43
CA THR A 19 0.93 -1.82 14.24
C THR A 19 2.40 -1.64 13.85
N PRO A 20 2.91 -0.39 13.89
CA PRO A 20 4.32 -0.12 13.61
C PRO A 20 5.22 -0.69 14.71
N LYS A 21 6.49 -0.91 14.37
CA LYS A 21 7.51 -1.22 15.38
C LYS A 21 7.79 0.03 16.21
N LYS A 22 8.20 -0.13 17.47
CA LYS A 22 8.44 1.00 18.40
C LYS A 22 9.42 2.06 17.87
N SER A 23 10.34 1.68 17.00
CA SER A 23 11.38 2.55 16.43
C SER A 23 11.12 2.99 14.99
N THR A 24 9.87 2.91 14.51
CA THR A 24 9.52 3.33 13.16
C THR A 24 9.57 4.86 13.06
N GLU A 25 10.41 5.38 12.18
CA GLU A 25 10.48 6.81 11.86
C GLU A 25 9.16 7.31 11.26
N PRO A 26 8.73 8.56 11.52
CA PRO A 26 7.44 9.08 11.06
C PRO A 26 7.19 8.93 9.55
N GLN A 27 8.20 9.23 8.73
CA GLN A 27 8.16 9.10 7.27
C GLN A 27 8.05 7.65 6.79
N ASN A 28 8.46 6.68 7.60
CA ASN A 28 8.40 5.25 7.29
C ASN A 28 7.18 4.57 7.94
N ASN A 29 6.30 5.34 8.60
CA ASN A 29 5.14 4.81 9.31
C ASN A 29 3.94 4.60 8.38
N TYR A 30 4.08 3.67 7.43
CA TYR A 30 3.04 3.33 6.46
C TYR A 30 1.82 2.62 7.06
N TRP A 31 1.88 2.17 8.31
CA TRP A 31 0.71 1.67 9.05
C TRP A 31 -0.41 2.71 9.16
N LYS A 32 -0.10 4.01 9.04
CA LYS A 32 -1.09 5.08 8.94
C LYS A 32 -2.03 4.95 7.74
N LEU A 33 -1.64 4.17 6.72
CA LEU A 33 -2.42 3.95 5.51
C LEU A 33 -3.36 2.74 5.63
N ILE A 34 -3.35 2.01 6.75
CA ILE A 34 -4.28 0.89 6.95
C ILE A 34 -5.72 1.42 6.87
N GLY A 35 -6.57 0.71 6.12
CA GLY A 35 -7.92 1.11 5.78
C GLY A 35 -8.03 1.99 4.53
N GLN A 36 -6.92 2.55 4.03
CA GLN A 36 -6.94 3.32 2.79
C GLN A 36 -7.09 2.40 1.58
N LYS A 37 -7.76 2.95 0.57
CA LYS A 37 -8.10 2.27 -0.68
C LYS A 37 -7.14 2.67 -1.79
N GLY A 38 -7.01 1.78 -2.77
CA GLY A 38 -6.22 2.03 -3.95
C GLY A 38 -6.46 1.03 -5.05
N GLU A 39 -5.62 1.10 -6.07
CA GLU A 39 -5.65 0.25 -7.24
C GLU A 39 -4.27 -0.34 -7.52
N ILE A 40 -4.23 -1.62 -7.91
CA ILE A 40 -3.02 -2.25 -8.41
C ILE A 40 -2.73 -1.72 -9.81
N ILE A 41 -1.68 -0.92 -9.94
CA ILE A 41 -1.32 -0.26 -11.20
C ILE A 41 -0.22 -0.99 -11.98
N ASN A 42 0.48 -1.91 -11.33
CA ASN A 42 1.38 -2.86 -11.99
C ASN A 42 0.98 -4.30 -11.60
N GLY A 43 0.70 -5.13 -12.62
CA GLY A 43 0.39 -6.56 -12.42
C GLY A 43 1.62 -7.43 -12.19
N GLU A 44 2.82 -6.91 -12.47
CA GLU A 44 4.09 -7.60 -12.22
C GLU A 44 4.51 -7.46 -10.75
N ARG A 45 5.04 -8.54 -10.19
CA ARG A 45 5.57 -8.55 -8.83
C ARG A 45 7.02 -8.10 -8.82
N PHE A 46 7.35 -7.18 -7.91
CA PHE A 46 8.72 -6.81 -7.58
C PHE A 46 8.99 -7.17 -6.13
N ASN A 47 9.98 -8.05 -5.86
CA ASN A 47 10.26 -8.57 -4.52
C ASN A 47 8.98 -9.05 -3.80
N GLU A 48 8.17 -9.86 -4.50
CA GLU A 48 6.88 -10.40 -4.04
C GLU A 48 5.76 -9.37 -3.81
N ARG A 49 6.03 -8.08 -4.03
CA ARG A 49 5.09 -6.98 -3.83
C ARG A 49 4.45 -6.53 -5.13
N VAL A 50 3.31 -5.86 -5.00
CA VAL A 50 2.59 -5.21 -6.09
C VAL A 50 2.58 -3.71 -5.86
N LEU A 51 2.56 -2.94 -6.95
CA LEU A 51 2.50 -1.49 -6.84
C LEU A 51 1.04 -1.05 -6.73
N VAL A 52 0.68 -0.49 -5.58
CA VAL A 52 -0.66 0.03 -5.29
C VAL A 52 -0.61 1.55 -5.36
N LEU A 53 -1.46 2.15 -6.19
CA LEU A 53 -1.73 3.58 -6.21
C LEU A 53 -2.90 3.88 -5.26
N PHE A 54 -2.67 4.66 -4.20
CA PHE A 54 -3.71 5.02 -3.24
C PHE A 54 -4.61 6.13 -3.77
N ASP A 55 -5.90 6.07 -3.42
CA ASP A 55 -6.88 7.09 -3.78
C ASP A 55 -6.65 8.42 -3.02
N LYS A 56 -5.87 8.37 -1.93
CA LYS A 56 -5.53 9.50 -1.08
C LYS A 56 -4.11 9.99 -1.37
N ASP A 57 -3.93 11.29 -1.22
CA ASP A 57 -2.61 11.93 -1.17
C ASP A 57 -1.81 11.40 0.03
N LEU A 58 -0.64 10.80 -0.21
CA LEU A 58 0.17 10.24 0.86
C LEU A 58 0.86 11.32 1.71
N ASP A 59 1.05 12.53 1.17
CA ASP A 59 1.72 13.63 1.87
C ASP A 59 0.91 14.05 3.12
N GLN A 60 -0.42 13.92 3.07
CA GLN A 60 -1.29 14.22 4.23
C GLN A 60 -1.04 13.29 5.44
N PHE A 61 -0.44 12.11 5.22
CA PHE A 61 -0.09 11.16 6.28
C PHE A 61 1.34 11.38 6.81
N GLY A 62 2.12 12.24 6.15
CA GLY A 62 3.52 12.52 6.48
C GLY A 62 4.43 11.30 6.29
N VAL A 63 4.12 10.44 5.32
CA VAL A 63 4.94 9.29 4.94
C VAL A 63 5.76 9.61 3.69
N ALA A 64 6.87 8.92 3.47
CA ALA A 64 7.68 9.13 2.28
C ALA A 64 6.89 8.74 1.02
N ASN A 65 6.97 9.60 0.02
CA ASN A 65 6.15 9.53 -1.20
C ASN A 65 7.02 9.79 -2.43
N HIS A 66 8.13 9.06 -2.53
CA HIS A 66 9.18 9.28 -3.55
C HIS A 66 9.25 8.16 -4.58
N ASN A 67 8.22 7.31 -4.67
CA ASN A 67 8.14 6.32 -5.74
C ASN A 67 8.01 7.03 -7.09
N PRO A 68 8.46 6.40 -8.20
CA PRO A 68 8.34 6.99 -9.54
C PRO A 68 6.91 7.40 -9.90
N ILE A 69 5.91 6.77 -9.28
CA ILE A 69 4.51 7.15 -9.33
C ILE A 69 4.12 7.68 -7.94
N ILE A 70 3.78 8.97 -7.87
CA ILE A 70 3.32 9.62 -6.64
C ILE A 70 2.05 8.92 -6.13
N ASN A 71 1.93 8.85 -4.80
CA ASN A 71 0.87 8.17 -4.06
C ASN A 71 0.83 6.65 -4.25
N SER A 72 1.92 6.06 -4.75
CA SER A 72 2.03 4.60 -4.86
C SER A 72 2.99 4.01 -3.84
N LEU A 73 2.76 2.75 -3.43
CA LEU A 73 3.69 1.96 -2.60
C LEU A 73 3.73 0.49 -3.04
N TRP A 74 4.89 -0.14 -2.81
CA TRP A 74 5.07 -1.57 -2.98
C TRP A 74 4.53 -2.33 -1.77
N ILE A 75 3.41 -3.01 -1.94
CA ILE A 75 2.67 -3.69 -0.86
C ILE A 75 2.70 -5.20 -1.07
N LEU A 76 2.83 -5.97 0.01
CA LEU A 76 2.67 -7.42 -0.06
C LEU A 76 1.21 -7.75 -0.40
N PRO A 77 0.93 -8.67 -1.32
CA PRO A 77 -0.45 -9.05 -1.61
C PRO A 77 -1.25 -9.54 -0.40
N SER A 78 -0.57 -10.14 0.59
CA SER A 78 -1.19 -10.58 1.86
C SER A 78 -1.62 -9.42 2.77
N ASP A 79 -1.10 -8.21 2.52
CA ASP A 79 -1.46 -6.99 3.25
C ASP A 79 -2.67 -6.28 2.60
N LEU A 80 -3.26 -6.87 1.55
CA LEU A 80 -4.37 -6.30 0.79
C LEU A 80 -5.60 -7.20 0.87
N GLU A 81 -6.77 -6.57 0.87
CA GLU A 81 -8.04 -7.22 0.57
C GLU A 81 -8.63 -6.67 -0.73
N LEU A 82 -9.41 -7.48 -1.43
CA LEU A 82 -10.19 -7.03 -2.58
C LEU A 82 -11.33 -6.15 -2.11
N GLN A 83 -11.56 -5.04 -2.81
CA GLN A 83 -12.80 -4.30 -2.69
C GLN A 83 -13.81 -4.92 -3.64
N ASP A 84 -14.90 -5.44 -3.10
CA ASP A 84 -16.09 -5.72 -3.92
C ASP A 84 -16.60 -4.40 -4.51
N THR A 85 -17.09 -4.49 -5.75
CA THR A 85 -17.57 -3.34 -6.53
C THR A 85 -18.96 -2.91 -6.12
#